data_AF-A0A4R2N8N2-F1
#
_entry.id   AF-A0A4R2N8N2-F1
#
_cell.length_a   1.000
_cell.length_b   1.000
_cell.length_c   1.000
_cell.angle_alpha   90.00
_cell.angle_beta   90.00
_cell.angle_gamma   90.00
#
_symmetry.space_group_name_H-M   'P 1'
#
loop_
_entity.id
_entity.type
_entity.pdbx_description
1 polymer ?
#
loop_
_entity_poly.entity_id
_entity_poly.type
_entity_poly.pdbx_seq_one_letter_code
_entity_poly.pdbx_strand_id
1 'polypeptide(L)'
;MSIEAKVRVIATFVDEKIASQAELELKNSLIENDHELAQALNAIYPVANQIDYKDELINVEKMERNSCKLTIDSYTYTSEHPVWFVKSLAKLGAEKIHIIGSWDGNIQNYYFLSGSKVPKKKFFGESPENSLSAKNFEIGNGLFLPNGRVKVRARLISTWAVGDIYQSTGMEFKTLEGDVFFYKGRGVILDVLWNSTTEEFDKSVVIEFSAVFEVEKKGGQYASFAKRPTKVVQILGL
;
A
#
# COMPACT_ATOMS: atom_id res chain seq x y z
N MET A 1 3.27 -19.61 -9.88
CA MET A 1 3.48 -18.32 -10.58
C MET A 1 3.94 -17.34 -9.54
N SER A 2 5.13 -16.75 -9.69
CA SER A 2 5.55 -15.62 -8.88
C SER A 2 4.74 -14.39 -9.31
N ILE A 3 4.24 -13.64 -8.33
CA ILE A 3 3.45 -12.43 -8.56
C ILE A 3 4.44 -11.27 -8.65
N GLU A 4 4.39 -10.50 -9.74
CA GLU A 4 5.14 -9.25 -9.84
C GLU A 4 4.57 -8.25 -8.82
N ALA A 5 5.42 -7.79 -7.93
CA ALA A 5 5.11 -6.80 -6.92
C ALA A 5 5.87 -5.52 -7.20
N LYS A 6 5.16 -4.40 -7.25
CA LYS A 6 5.78 -3.07 -7.40
C LYS A 6 6.14 -2.52 -6.03
N VAL A 7 7.35 -2.01 -5.91
CA VAL A 7 7.92 -1.53 -4.65
C VAL A 7 8.43 -0.12 -4.88
N ARG A 8 7.87 0.83 -4.14
CA ARG A 8 8.40 2.19 -4.04
C ARG A 8 9.05 2.38 -2.69
N VAL A 9 10.30 2.83 -2.68
CA VAL A 9 11.04 3.21 -1.49
C VAL A 9 11.21 4.72 -1.49
N ILE A 10 10.87 5.36 -0.38
CA ILE A 10 11.09 6.79 -0.14
C ILE A 10 12.01 6.90 1.07
N ALA A 11 13.27 7.25 0.83
CA ALA A 11 14.27 7.50 1.85
C ALA A 11 14.44 9.01 2.06
N THR A 12 14.31 9.47 3.30
CA THR A 12 14.50 10.88 3.70
C THR A 12 15.75 11.00 4.56
N PHE A 13 16.59 11.97 4.21
CA PHE A 13 17.86 12.28 4.87
C PHE A 13 17.75 13.58 5.67
N VAL A 14 18.68 13.81 6.59
CA VAL A 14 18.73 15.03 7.43
C VAL A 14 18.90 16.28 6.56
N ASP A 15 19.74 16.20 5.53
CA ASP A 15 20.07 17.32 4.67
C ASP A 15 20.34 16.89 3.21
N GLU A 16 20.40 17.88 2.32
CA GLU A 16 20.56 17.66 0.88
C GLU A 16 21.95 17.14 0.50
N LYS A 17 22.99 17.44 1.28
CA LYS A 17 24.36 16.99 1.01
C LYS A 17 24.47 15.50 1.24
N ILE A 18 23.91 15.00 2.35
CA ILE A 18 23.84 13.56 2.64
C ILE A 18 22.98 12.87 1.58
N ALA A 19 21.81 13.43 1.24
CA ALA A 19 20.95 12.85 0.20
C ALA A 19 21.64 12.76 -1.17
N SER A 20 22.39 13.79 -1.57
CA SER A 20 23.14 13.81 -2.83
C SER A 20 24.29 12.81 -2.84
N GLN A 21 24.99 12.65 -1.71
CA GLN A 21 26.06 11.65 -1.59
C GLN A 21 25.49 10.23 -1.66
N ALA A 22 24.42 9.97 -0.92
CA ALA A 22 23.70 8.69 -0.91
C ALA A 22 23.18 8.33 -2.30
N GLU A 23 22.60 9.29 -3.03
CA GLU A 23 22.15 9.09 -4.41
C GLU A 23 23.31 8.67 -5.32
N LEU A 24 24.44 9.38 -5.28
CA LEU A 24 25.60 9.10 -6.12
C LEU A 24 26.20 7.72 -5.84
N GLU A 25 26.39 7.40 -4.56
CA GLU A 25 26.95 6.12 -4.11
C GLU A 25 26.03 4.95 -4.51
N LEU A 26 24.72 5.10 -4.32
CA LEU A 26 23.75 4.09 -4.74
C LEU A 26 23.64 3.96 -6.26
N LYS A 27 23.71 5.06 -7.04
CA LYS A 27 23.74 5.00 -8.51
C LYS A 27 24.91 4.18 -9.02
N ASN A 28 26.11 4.46 -8.51
CA ASN A 28 27.32 3.76 -8.92
C ASN A 28 27.23 2.27 -8.57
N SER A 29 26.81 1.95 -7.36
CA SER A 29 26.68 0.56 -6.93
C SER A 29 25.57 -0.19 -7.69
N LEU A 30 24.44 0.46 -8.03
CA LEU A 30 23.40 -0.16 -8.86
C LEU A 30 23.91 -0.56 -10.24
N ILE A 31 24.77 0.27 -10.86
CA ILE A 31 25.38 -0.06 -12.16
C ILE A 31 26.28 -1.30 -12.05
N GLU A 32 27.04 -1.42 -10.96
CA GLU A 32 27.95 -2.55 -10.72
C GLU A 32 27.23 -3.84 -10.32
N ASN A 33 25.97 -3.76 -9.90
CA ASN A 33 25.18 -4.88 -9.37
C ASN A 33 23.87 -5.07 -10.15
N ASP A 34 23.91 -4.87 -11.48
CA ASP A 34 22.81 -5.15 -12.42
C ASP A 34 21.44 -4.55 -12.02
N HIS A 35 21.46 -3.36 -11.41
CA HIS A 35 20.29 -2.64 -10.89
C HIS A 35 19.50 -3.39 -9.80
N GLU A 36 20.08 -4.40 -9.14
CA GLU A 36 19.47 -5.08 -8.01
C GLU A 36 19.73 -4.30 -6.71
N LEU A 37 18.65 -3.82 -6.09
CA LEU A 37 18.70 -2.88 -4.98
C LEU A 37 19.37 -3.47 -3.73
N ALA A 38 19.07 -4.72 -3.38
CA ALA A 38 19.60 -5.32 -2.15
C ALA A 38 21.11 -5.57 -2.25
N GLN A 39 21.59 -6.06 -3.37
CA GLN A 39 23.00 -6.30 -3.69
C GLN A 39 23.77 -4.99 -3.74
N ALA A 40 23.28 -3.98 -4.47
CA ALA A 40 23.91 -2.67 -4.49
C ALA A 40 24.04 -2.07 -3.08
N LEU A 41 22.96 -2.09 -2.30
CA LEU A 41 23.00 -1.59 -0.93
C LEU A 41 23.92 -2.40 -0.01
N ASN A 42 23.98 -3.71 -0.19
CA ASN A 42 24.86 -4.58 0.60
C ASN A 42 26.33 -4.43 0.19
N ALA A 43 26.63 -4.12 -1.07
CA ALA A 43 27.98 -3.80 -1.55
C ALA A 43 28.51 -2.51 -0.91
N ILE A 44 27.64 -1.51 -0.73
CA ILE A 44 28.01 -0.26 -0.05
C ILE A 44 28.11 -0.48 1.47
N TYR A 45 27.05 -1.01 2.07
CA TYR A 45 26.95 -1.19 3.52
C TYR A 45 26.51 -2.62 3.85
N PRO A 46 27.48 -3.53 4.08
CA PRO A 46 27.18 -4.90 4.43
C PRO A 46 26.35 -5.00 5.71
N VAL A 47 25.34 -5.85 5.70
CA VAL A 47 24.54 -6.16 6.89
C VAL A 47 24.71 -7.63 7.24
N ALA A 48 25.30 -7.91 8.40
CA ALA A 48 25.44 -9.27 8.92
C ALA A 48 24.07 -9.95 9.04
N ASN A 49 23.98 -11.20 8.59
CA ASN A 49 22.75 -12.00 8.56
C ASN A 49 21.64 -11.44 7.66
N GLN A 50 21.95 -10.78 6.54
CA GLN A 50 21.05 -10.88 5.38
C GLN A 50 21.02 -12.37 5.02
N ILE A 51 20.03 -13.07 5.57
CA ILE A 51 19.66 -14.43 5.20
C ILE A 51 19.69 -14.49 3.66
N ASP A 52 20.15 -15.60 3.08
CA ASP A 52 20.24 -15.84 1.63
C ASP A 52 18.89 -15.58 0.91
N TYR A 53 18.51 -14.32 0.74
CA TYR A 53 17.41 -13.87 -0.11
C TYR A 53 17.91 -13.78 -1.56
N LYS A 54 18.85 -14.65 -1.96
CA LYS A 54 19.44 -14.68 -3.31
C LYS A 54 18.40 -14.91 -4.39
N ASP A 55 17.27 -15.49 -4.03
CA ASP A 55 16.14 -15.74 -4.92
C ASP A 55 15.10 -14.60 -4.91
N GLU A 56 15.30 -13.55 -4.10
CA GLU A 56 14.35 -12.42 -3.95
C GLU A 56 14.97 -11.10 -4.42
N LEU A 57 15.04 -10.94 -5.74
CA LEU A 57 15.60 -9.75 -6.38
C LEU A 57 14.63 -8.56 -6.31
N ILE A 58 15.16 -7.36 -6.05
CA ILE A 58 14.43 -6.10 -6.14
C ILE A 58 15.11 -5.24 -7.20
N ASN A 59 14.58 -5.28 -8.41
CA ASN A 59 15.19 -4.59 -9.56
C ASN A 59 14.70 -3.14 -9.62
N VAL A 60 15.63 -2.19 -9.64
CA VAL A 60 15.34 -0.75 -9.72
C VAL A 60 14.96 -0.36 -11.15
N GLU A 61 13.76 0.18 -11.33
CA GLU A 61 13.33 0.78 -12.61
C GLU A 61 13.75 2.24 -12.72
N LYS A 62 13.63 2.97 -11.61
CA LYS A 62 13.83 4.42 -11.60
C LYS A 62 14.30 4.88 -10.23
N MET A 63 15.22 5.83 -10.23
CA MET A 63 15.66 6.50 -9.02
C MET A 63 15.75 8.01 -9.23
N GLU A 64 15.08 8.77 -8.37
CA GLU A 64 15.00 10.23 -8.43
C GLU A 64 15.22 10.84 -7.04
N ARG A 65 15.97 11.93 -6.99
CA ARG A 65 16.14 12.73 -5.78
C ARG A 65 15.46 14.08 -5.92
N ASN A 66 14.79 14.51 -4.85
CA ASN A 66 14.27 15.86 -4.68
C ASN A 66 14.65 16.36 -3.28
N SER A 67 15.53 17.37 -3.22
CA SER A 67 16.13 17.87 -1.97
C SER A 67 16.66 16.72 -1.10
N CYS A 68 16.12 16.55 0.11
CA CYS A 68 16.53 15.52 1.07
C CYS A 68 15.79 14.18 0.89
N LYS A 69 15.07 13.96 -0.22
CA LYS A 69 14.30 12.73 -0.45
C LYS A 69 14.81 11.99 -1.69
N LEU A 70 15.10 10.71 -1.53
CA LEU A 70 15.41 9.78 -2.61
C LEU A 70 14.22 8.83 -2.78
N THR A 71 13.65 8.80 -3.99
CA THR A 71 12.58 7.88 -4.38
C THR A 71 13.14 6.84 -5.32
N ILE A 72 12.90 5.56 -5.01
CA ILE A 72 13.35 4.41 -5.79
C ILE A 72 12.10 3.61 -6.14
N ASP A 73 11.79 3.54 -7.43
CA ASP A 73 10.75 2.67 -7.97
C ASP A 73 11.40 1.38 -8.48
N SER A 74 10.84 0.26 -8.05
CA SER A 74 11.40 -1.07 -8.27
C SER A 74 10.30 -2.11 -8.40
N TYR A 75 10.64 -3.30 -8.89
CA TYR A 75 9.77 -4.47 -8.89
C TYR A 75 10.49 -5.68 -8.30
N THR A 76 9.71 -6.60 -7.76
CA THR A 76 10.18 -7.88 -7.24
C THR A 76 9.19 -8.98 -7.56
N TYR A 77 9.64 -10.23 -7.50
CA TYR A 77 8.81 -11.41 -7.73
C TYR A 77 8.56 -12.22 -6.45
N THR A 78 8.97 -11.69 -5.28
CA THR A 78 8.74 -12.37 -4.00
C THR A 78 7.30 -12.23 -3.51
N SER A 79 6.79 -13.30 -2.89
CA SER A 79 5.58 -13.28 -2.07
C SER A 79 5.78 -12.64 -0.69
N GLU A 80 7.03 -12.45 -0.25
CA GLU A 80 7.39 -11.88 1.03
C GLU A 80 7.55 -10.34 0.99
N HIS A 81 7.73 -9.75 2.16
CA HIS A 81 7.77 -8.30 2.34
C HIS A 81 9.21 -7.75 2.13
N PRO A 82 9.48 -6.94 1.09
CA PRO A 82 10.81 -6.46 0.72
C PRO A 82 11.27 -5.36 1.67
N VAL A 83 11.71 -5.74 2.86
CA VAL A 83 12.15 -4.81 3.91
C VAL A 83 13.53 -5.14 4.48
N TRP A 84 14.18 -6.21 4.02
CA TRP A 84 15.48 -6.66 4.53
C TRP A 84 16.63 -5.67 4.26
N PHE A 85 16.55 -4.90 3.17
CA PHE A 85 17.56 -3.90 2.78
C PHE A 85 17.45 -2.57 3.55
N VAL A 86 16.43 -2.40 4.40
CA VAL A 86 16.18 -1.14 5.13
C VAL A 86 17.36 -0.73 6.03
N LYS A 87 18.05 -1.70 6.64
CA LYS A 87 19.21 -1.39 7.50
C LYS A 87 20.36 -0.80 6.69
N SER A 88 20.57 -1.26 5.46
CA SER A 88 21.60 -0.71 4.56
C SER A 88 21.24 0.72 4.13
N LEU A 89 19.97 0.99 3.82
CA LEU A 89 19.50 2.37 3.55
C LEU A 89 19.70 3.30 4.76
N ALA A 90 19.46 2.80 5.97
CA ALA A 90 19.71 3.60 7.17
C ALA A 90 21.21 3.89 7.36
N LYS A 91 22.09 2.93 7.06
CA LYS A 91 23.55 3.13 7.06
C LYS A 91 24.02 4.11 5.98
N LEU A 92 23.33 4.16 4.84
CA LEU A 92 23.51 5.16 3.78
C LEU A 92 23.06 6.57 4.22
N GLY A 93 22.54 6.73 5.44
CA GLY A 93 22.17 8.02 6.04
C GLY A 93 20.68 8.33 6.03
N ALA A 94 19.82 7.40 5.59
CA ALA A 94 18.39 7.62 5.60
C ALA A 94 17.82 7.56 7.03
N GLU A 95 17.19 8.65 7.49
CA GLU A 95 16.55 8.71 8.79
C GLU A 95 15.12 8.19 8.78
N LYS A 96 14.36 8.52 7.73
CA LYS A 96 12.99 8.04 7.55
C LYS A 96 12.90 7.25 6.26
N ILE A 97 12.40 6.03 6.34
CA ILE A 97 12.21 5.16 5.17
C ILE A 97 10.75 4.73 5.13
N HIS A 98 10.07 5.03 4.03
CA HIS A 98 8.71 4.57 3.73
C HIS A 98 8.77 3.65 2.53
N ILE A 99 8.34 2.40 2.70
CA ILE A 99 8.24 1.42 1.62
C ILE A 99 6.76 1.16 1.33
N ILE A 100 6.40 1.25 0.06
CA ILE A 100 5.06 0.96 -0.46
C ILE A 100 5.22 -0.26 -1.37
N GLY A 101 4.71 -1.41 -0.94
CA GLY A 101 4.64 -2.60 -1.78
C GLY A 101 3.21 -2.79 -2.29
N SER A 102 3.07 -3.18 -3.56
CA SER A 102 1.80 -3.48 -4.22
C SER A 102 1.87 -4.87 -4.84
N TRP A 103 1.19 -5.83 -4.22
CA TRP A 103 1.00 -7.20 -4.72
C TRP A 103 -0.45 -7.38 -5.13
N ASP A 104 -0.72 -7.65 -6.41
CA ASP A 104 -2.08 -7.92 -6.91
C ASP A 104 -3.14 -6.90 -6.44
N GLY A 105 -2.76 -5.61 -6.37
CA GLY A 105 -3.66 -4.53 -5.93
C GLY A 105 -3.75 -4.32 -4.41
N ASN A 106 -3.11 -5.16 -3.61
CA ASN A 106 -2.98 -4.95 -2.16
C ASN A 106 -1.77 -4.07 -1.87
N ILE A 107 -2.05 -2.84 -1.43
CA ILE A 107 -1.01 -1.90 -1.01
C ILE A 107 -0.67 -2.14 0.46
N GLN A 108 0.61 -2.39 0.74
CA GLN A 108 1.14 -2.43 2.09
C GLN A 108 2.17 -1.33 2.28
N ASN A 109 2.11 -0.68 3.44
CA ASN A 109 2.97 0.42 3.80
C ASN A 109 3.84 0.04 4.99
N TYR A 110 5.13 0.27 4.86
CA TYR A 110 6.10 0.03 5.91
C TYR A 110 6.81 1.33 6.25
N TYR A 111 6.94 1.60 7.54
CA TYR A 111 7.51 2.83 8.06
C TYR A 111 8.68 2.50 8.96
N PHE A 112 9.81 3.16 8.74
CA PHE A 112 11.02 2.94 9.51
C PHE A 112 11.65 4.27 9.91
N LEU A 113 12.13 4.33 11.16
CA LEU A 113 12.98 5.41 11.67
C LEU A 113 14.35 4.83 12.01
N SER A 114 15.41 5.39 11.43
CA SER A 114 16.79 4.94 11.63
C SER A 114 16.94 3.42 11.46
N GLY A 115 16.30 2.85 10.43
CA GLY A 115 16.32 1.43 10.11
C GLY A 115 15.43 0.53 10.97
N SER A 116 14.74 1.07 11.98
CA SER A 116 13.83 0.31 12.86
C SER A 116 12.38 0.47 12.43
N LYS A 117 11.65 -0.64 12.32
CA LYS A 117 10.22 -0.62 11.96
C LYS A 117 9.42 0.09 13.04
N VAL A 118 8.56 1.02 12.64
CA VAL A 118 7.68 1.77 13.54
C VAL A 118 6.24 1.81 13.02
N PRO A 119 5.25 2.04 13.90
CA PRO A 119 3.89 2.35 13.46
C PRO A 119 3.83 3.67 12.67
N LYS A 120 2.86 3.78 11.75
CA LYS A 120 2.59 4.99 10.96
C LYS A 120 2.56 6.27 11.81
N LYS A 121 1.85 6.23 12.94
CA LYS A 121 1.70 7.37 13.87
C LYS A 121 3.06 7.90 14.34
N LYS A 122 3.94 7.00 14.78
CA LYS A 122 5.30 7.33 15.23
C LYS A 122 6.16 7.90 14.09
N PHE A 123 5.98 7.40 12.88
CA PHE A 123 6.74 7.86 11.71
C PHE A 123 6.44 9.31 11.30
N PHE A 124 5.16 9.70 11.32
CA PHE A 124 4.73 11.05 10.98
C PHE A 124 4.83 12.04 12.15
N GLY A 125 5.24 11.59 13.35
CA GLY A 125 5.28 12.43 14.54
C GLY A 125 3.89 12.85 15.01
N GLU A 126 2.86 12.09 14.64
CA GLU A 126 1.51 12.29 15.16
C GLU A 126 1.51 11.91 16.64
N SER A 127 1.44 12.93 17.51
CA SER A 127 1.11 12.71 18.92
C SER A 127 -0.20 11.93 19.01
N PRO A 128 -0.39 11.08 20.03
CA PRO A 128 -1.68 10.44 20.25
C PRO A 128 -2.70 11.46 20.77
N GLU A 129 -3.02 12.49 19.99
CA GLU A 129 -4.35 13.09 20.05
C GLU A 129 -5.31 12.15 19.33
N ASN A 130 -5.57 11.03 20.00
CA ASN A 130 -6.78 10.23 19.87
C ASN A 130 -6.79 9.23 21.03
N SER A 131 -6.55 9.72 22.26
CA SER A 131 -7.23 9.14 23.41
C SER A 131 -8.71 9.41 23.21
N LEU A 132 -9.45 8.38 22.76
CA LEU A 132 -10.88 8.17 22.96
C LEU A 132 -11.63 9.40 23.49
N SER A 133 -11.85 10.41 22.66
CA SER A 133 -12.73 11.52 23.01
C SER A 133 -14.08 11.24 22.39
N ALA A 134 -15.14 11.59 23.13
CA ALA A 134 -16.53 11.35 22.79
C ALA A 134 -16.95 11.78 21.35
N LYS A 135 -16.12 12.55 20.63
CA LYS A 135 -16.29 12.89 19.21
C LYS A 135 -16.40 11.69 18.26
N ASN A 136 -15.81 10.53 18.56
CA ASN A 136 -15.94 9.35 17.69
C ASN A 136 -17.31 8.67 17.75
N PHE A 137 -18.10 8.89 18.82
CA PHE A 137 -19.46 8.34 18.89
C PHE A 137 -20.43 9.06 17.95
N GLU A 138 -20.18 10.34 17.62
CA GLU A 138 -21.02 11.08 16.67
C GLU A 138 -20.65 10.80 15.21
N ILE A 139 -19.37 10.54 14.91
CA ILE A 139 -18.88 10.29 13.53
C ILE A 139 -19.43 8.96 12.97
N GLY A 140 -19.75 7.99 13.83
CA GLY A 140 -20.29 6.69 13.43
C GLY A 140 -21.80 6.67 13.17
N ASN A 141 -22.56 7.70 13.58
CA ASN A 141 -24.00 7.72 13.38
C ASN A 141 -24.34 7.79 11.88
N GLY A 142 -24.91 6.71 11.35
CA GLY A 142 -25.27 6.59 9.93
C GLY A 142 -24.20 5.98 9.02
N LEU A 143 -23.05 5.57 9.56
CA LEU A 143 -22.04 4.82 8.81
C LEU A 143 -22.18 3.31 9.01
N PHE A 144 -21.93 2.55 7.94
CA PHE A 144 -21.88 1.08 7.99
C PHE A 144 -20.61 0.59 8.69
N LEU A 145 -20.61 0.50 10.03
CA LEU A 145 -19.45 0.12 10.84
C LEU A 145 -19.74 -1.09 11.73
N PRO A 146 -19.96 -2.27 11.14
CA PRO A 146 -20.18 -3.49 11.90
C PRO A 146 -18.92 -3.89 12.70
N ASN A 147 -19.14 -4.47 13.88
CA ASN A 147 -18.05 -4.93 14.73
C ASN A 147 -17.36 -6.16 14.12
N GLY A 148 -16.04 -6.04 13.92
CA GLY A 148 -15.20 -7.14 13.45
C GLY A 148 -15.36 -7.44 11.96
N ARG A 149 -15.03 -8.68 11.59
CA ARG A 149 -15.17 -9.15 10.21
C ARG A 149 -16.58 -9.66 10.00
N VAL A 150 -17.29 -9.08 9.04
CA VAL A 150 -18.64 -9.51 8.67
C VAL A 150 -18.70 -9.91 7.22
N LYS A 151 -19.71 -10.71 6.91
CA LYS A 151 -20.11 -11.02 5.54
C LYS A 151 -21.09 -9.93 5.08
N VAL A 152 -20.88 -9.39 3.89
CA VAL A 152 -21.72 -8.35 3.30
C VAL A 152 -22.22 -8.78 1.93
N ARG A 153 -23.44 -8.35 1.60
CA ARG A 153 -24.05 -8.47 0.27
C ARG A 153 -24.34 -7.07 -0.24
N ALA A 154 -23.80 -6.72 -1.40
CA ALA A 154 -23.90 -5.36 -1.91
C ALA A 154 -23.90 -5.30 -3.44
N ARG A 155 -24.42 -4.19 -3.97
CA ARG A 155 -24.33 -3.81 -5.39
C ARG A 155 -23.38 -2.65 -5.59
N LEU A 156 -22.64 -2.67 -6.69
CA LEU A 156 -21.81 -1.55 -7.11
C LEU A 156 -22.71 -0.39 -7.57
N ILE A 157 -22.43 0.81 -7.07
CA ILE A 157 -23.14 2.05 -7.43
C ILE A 157 -22.31 2.89 -8.39
N SER A 158 -21.07 3.18 -7.99
CA SER A 158 -20.18 4.07 -8.73
C SER A 158 -18.73 3.63 -8.59
N THR A 159 -17.90 4.08 -9.53
CA THR A 159 -16.45 3.94 -9.46
C THR A 159 -15.78 5.29 -9.62
N TRP A 160 -14.55 5.43 -9.12
CA TRP A 160 -13.73 6.61 -9.35
C TRP A 160 -12.25 6.24 -9.40
N ALA A 161 -11.45 7.06 -10.07
CA ALA A 161 -10.01 6.90 -10.09
C ALA A 161 -9.41 7.23 -8.71
N VAL A 162 -8.57 6.34 -8.18
CA VAL A 162 -7.87 6.54 -6.91
C VAL A 162 -6.36 6.65 -7.15
N GLY A 163 -5.84 7.86 -6.94
CA GLY A 163 -4.42 8.18 -6.91
C GLY A 163 -3.75 8.36 -8.28
N ASP A 164 -2.57 8.98 -8.26
CA ASP A 164 -1.78 9.28 -9.47
C ASP A 164 -0.84 8.13 -9.87
N ILE A 165 -0.56 7.20 -8.94
CA ILE A 165 0.45 6.16 -9.11
C ILE A 165 -0.15 4.81 -8.73
N TYR A 166 -0.08 3.86 -9.67
CA TYR A 166 -0.69 2.52 -9.60
C TYR A 166 -2.24 2.50 -9.60
N GLN A 167 -2.86 3.45 -10.33
CA GLN A 167 -4.30 3.57 -10.68
C GLN A 167 -5.23 2.54 -9.99
N SER A 168 -5.56 2.73 -8.71
CA SER A 168 -6.56 1.88 -8.06
C SER A 168 -7.97 2.35 -8.43
N THR A 169 -8.94 1.43 -8.44
CA THR A 169 -10.34 1.81 -8.64
C THR A 169 -10.99 1.95 -7.27
N GLY A 170 -11.52 3.13 -7.00
CA GLY A 170 -12.45 3.34 -5.92
C GLY A 170 -13.82 2.83 -6.34
N MET A 171 -14.50 2.14 -5.43
CA MET A 171 -15.83 1.56 -5.64
C MET A 171 -16.76 1.99 -4.50
N GLU A 172 -17.96 2.40 -4.87
CA GLU A 172 -19.05 2.70 -3.94
C GLU A 172 -20.06 1.56 -4.02
N PHE A 173 -20.42 1.03 -2.86
CA PHE A 173 -21.33 -0.08 -2.72
C PHE A 173 -22.53 0.31 -1.88
N LYS A 174 -23.68 -0.27 -2.20
CA LYS A 174 -24.88 -0.23 -1.38
C LYS A 174 -25.26 -1.65 -0.95
N THR A 175 -25.40 -1.89 0.34
CA THR A 175 -25.88 -3.18 0.86
C THR A 175 -27.33 -3.41 0.43
N LEU A 176 -27.80 -4.66 0.55
CA LEU A 176 -29.21 -4.97 0.29
C LEU A 176 -30.14 -4.27 1.32
N GLU A 177 -29.63 -4.02 2.51
CA GLU A 177 -30.29 -3.29 3.59
C GLU A 177 -30.28 -1.76 3.39
N GLY A 178 -29.51 -1.28 2.42
CA GLY A 178 -29.50 0.12 1.98
C GLY A 178 -28.33 0.96 2.49
N ASP A 179 -27.43 0.37 3.27
CA ASP A 179 -26.24 1.04 3.80
C ASP A 179 -25.20 1.28 2.72
N VAL A 180 -24.49 2.41 2.80
CA VAL A 180 -23.45 2.78 1.83
C VAL A 180 -22.07 2.60 2.45
N PHE A 181 -21.17 1.99 1.68
CA PHE A 181 -19.75 1.90 2.02
C PHE A 181 -18.88 1.97 0.78
N PHE A 182 -17.57 2.13 1.00
CA PHE A 182 -16.59 2.33 -0.05
C PHE A 182 -15.51 1.25 -0.01
N TYR A 183 -14.87 1.01 -1.14
CA TYR A 183 -13.70 0.15 -1.26
C TYR A 183 -12.70 0.82 -2.19
N LYS A 184 -11.40 0.64 -1.93
CA LYS A 184 -10.31 1.08 -2.82
C LYS A 184 -9.42 -0.12 -3.04
N GLY A 185 -9.26 -0.54 -4.28
CA GLY A 185 -8.38 -1.66 -4.59
C GLY A 185 -8.38 -2.02 -6.07
N ARG A 186 -7.69 -3.11 -6.37
CA ARG A 186 -7.73 -3.80 -7.67
C ARG A 186 -8.04 -5.29 -7.42
N GLY A 187 -8.24 -6.07 -8.49
CA GLY A 187 -8.37 -7.53 -8.42
C GLY A 187 -9.79 -8.05 -8.18
N VAL A 188 -9.91 -9.15 -7.44
CA VAL A 188 -11.07 -10.09 -7.46
C VAL A 188 -12.46 -9.44 -7.42
N ILE A 189 -12.68 -8.38 -6.65
CA ILE A 189 -14.00 -7.70 -6.64
C ILE A 189 -14.28 -7.02 -8.00
N LEU A 190 -13.29 -6.35 -8.59
CA LEU A 190 -13.43 -5.76 -9.92
C LEU A 190 -13.60 -6.85 -10.97
N ASP A 191 -12.84 -7.94 -10.89
CA ASP A 191 -12.90 -9.03 -11.86
C ASP A 191 -14.29 -9.69 -11.88
N VAL A 192 -14.90 -9.85 -10.70
CA VAL A 192 -16.27 -10.39 -10.55
C VAL A 192 -17.32 -9.42 -11.09
N LEU A 193 -17.08 -8.11 -10.98
CA LEU A 193 -18.00 -7.09 -11.46
C LEU A 193 -17.79 -6.74 -12.93
N TRP A 194 -16.67 -7.13 -13.54
CA TRP A 194 -16.37 -6.77 -14.91
C TRP A 194 -17.19 -7.60 -15.90
N ASN A 195 -17.98 -6.92 -16.72
CA ASN A 195 -18.69 -7.54 -17.82
C ASN A 195 -17.85 -7.44 -19.10
N SER A 196 -17.27 -8.56 -19.51
CA SER A 196 -16.42 -8.62 -20.71
C SER A 196 -17.19 -8.39 -22.03
N THR A 197 -18.51 -8.52 -22.03
CA THR A 197 -19.34 -8.27 -23.22
C THR A 197 -19.63 -6.79 -23.42
N THR A 198 -19.86 -6.05 -22.33
CA THR A 198 -20.15 -4.61 -22.40
C THR A 198 -18.93 -3.74 -22.14
N GLU A 199 -17.81 -4.33 -21.73
CA GLU A 199 -16.60 -3.61 -21.27
C GLU A 199 -16.91 -2.58 -20.17
N GLU A 200 -17.82 -2.93 -19.27
CA GLU A 200 -18.25 -2.07 -18.16
C GLU A 200 -18.40 -2.88 -16.88
N PHE A 201 -18.40 -2.20 -15.72
CA PHE A 201 -18.74 -2.85 -14.46
C PHE A 201 -20.25 -3.07 -14.37
N ASP A 202 -20.65 -4.32 -14.19
CA ASP A 202 -22.04 -4.73 -14.01
C ASP A 202 -22.55 -4.31 -12.62
N LYS A 203 -23.38 -3.27 -12.62
CA LYS A 203 -24.03 -2.73 -11.42
C LYS A 203 -25.27 -3.53 -10.99
N SER A 204 -25.76 -4.44 -11.83
CA SER A 204 -26.92 -5.28 -11.50
C SER A 204 -26.56 -6.45 -10.58
N VAL A 205 -25.30 -6.87 -10.64
CA VAL A 205 -24.75 -7.99 -9.88
C VAL A 205 -24.69 -7.68 -8.39
N VAL A 206 -25.14 -8.65 -7.59
CA VAL A 206 -24.92 -8.65 -6.14
C VAL A 206 -23.66 -9.46 -5.86
N ILE A 207 -22.71 -8.84 -5.16
CA ILE A 207 -21.52 -9.52 -4.67
C ILE A 207 -21.67 -9.85 -3.19
N GLU A 208 -21.14 -11.00 -2.79
CA GLU A 208 -20.98 -11.36 -1.38
C GLU A 208 -19.49 -11.51 -1.06
N PHE A 209 -19.04 -10.91 0.04
CA PHE A 209 -17.67 -11.08 0.53
C PHE A 209 -17.59 -10.83 2.04
N SER A 210 -16.49 -11.24 2.64
CA SER A 210 -16.17 -10.97 4.06
C SER A 210 -15.16 -9.84 4.19
N ALA A 211 -15.44 -8.82 5.00
CA ALA A 211 -14.57 -7.67 5.19
C ALA A 211 -14.63 -7.12 6.62
N VAL A 212 -13.63 -6.34 7.01
CA VAL A 212 -13.69 -5.43 8.17
C VAL A 212 -13.93 -4.01 7.67
N PHE A 213 -14.56 -3.16 8.49
CA PHE A 213 -14.92 -1.80 8.09
C PHE A 213 -14.21 -0.78 8.97
N GLU A 214 -13.62 0.22 8.34
CA GLU A 214 -12.86 1.27 8.99
C GLU A 214 -13.35 2.64 8.50
N VAL A 215 -13.26 3.66 9.35
CA VAL A 215 -13.61 5.04 8.99
C VAL A 215 -12.45 5.69 8.24
N GLU A 216 -12.71 6.24 7.04
CA GLU A 216 -11.78 7.11 6.33
C GLU A 216 -12.48 8.37 5.80
N LYS A 217 -11.70 9.31 5.25
CA LYS A 217 -12.24 10.47 4.53
C LYS A 217 -12.45 10.20 3.05
N LYS A 218 -13.61 10.62 2.52
CA LYS A 218 -13.93 10.74 1.08
C LYS A 218 -14.55 12.11 0.83
N GLY A 219 -13.96 12.91 -0.07
CA GLY A 219 -14.47 14.26 -0.36
C GLY A 219 -14.53 15.18 0.86
N GLY A 220 -13.64 15.00 1.84
CA GLY A 220 -13.63 15.77 3.09
C GLY A 220 -14.58 15.25 4.18
N GLN A 221 -15.50 14.33 3.87
CA GLN A 221 -16.45 13.73 4.82
C GLN A 221 -15.98 12.35 5.29
N TYR A 222 -16.37 11.95 6.49
CA TYR A 222 -16.12 10.59 7.01
C TYR A 222 -17.04 9.58 6.34
N ALA A 223 -16.49 8.43 5.98
CA ALA A 223 -17.21 7.36 5.32
C ALA A 223 -16.69 5.98 5.75
N SER A 224 -17.54 4.97 5.62
CA SER A 224 -17.15 3.58 5.88
C SER A 224 -16.39 2.99 4.70
N PHE A 225 -15.22 2.40 4.96
CA PHE A 225 -14.42 1.70 3.97
C PHE A 225 -14.25 0.22 4.33
N ALA A 226 -14.62 -0.65 3.40
CA ALA A 226 -14.32 -2.07 3.46
C ALA A 226 -12.81 -2.31 3.32
N LYS A 227 -12.28 -3.22 4.15
CA LYS A 227 -10.88 -3.62 4.18
C LYS A 227 -10.74 -5.12 4.15
N ARG A 228 -9.68 -5.58 3.47
CA ARG A 228 -9.24 -6.98 3.42
C ARG A 228 -10.38 -7.91 2.99
N PRO A 229 -11.00 -7.70 1.81
CA PRO A 229 -12.08 -8.56 1.35
C PRO A 229 -11.57 -9.99 1.16
N THR A 230 -12.36 -10.98 1.59
CA THR A 230 -12.08 -12.41 1.39
C THR A 230 -13.37 -13.13 1.02
N LYS A 231 -13.26 -14.33 0.43
CA LYS A 231 -14.41 -15.16 0.04
C LYS A 231 -15.39 -14.40 -0.88
N VAL A 232 -14.85 -13.72 -1.88
CA VAL A 232 -15.63 -12.93 -2.85
C VAL A 232 -16.35 -13.90 -3.78
N VAL A 233 -17.67 -13.77 -3.87
CA VAL A 233 -18.51 -14.56 -4.78
C VAL A 233 -19.56 -13.68 -5.43
N GLN A 234 -19.88 -14.00 -6.68
CA GLN A 234 -21.00 -13.43 -7.40
C GLN A 234 -22.29 -14.15 -6.99
N ILE A 235 -23.35 -13.42 -6.68
CA ILE A 235 -24.69 -13.97 -6.49
C ILE A 235 -25.51 -13.64 -7.74
N LEU A 236 -25.80 -14.66 -8.53
CA LEU A 236 -26.68 -14.57 -9.69
C LEU A 236 -28.13 -14.75 -9.24
N GLY A 237 -28.99 -13.76 -9.53
CA GLY A 237 -30.42 -13.81 -9.24
C GLY A 237 -30.77 -13.41 -7.80
N LEU A 238 -31.31 -12.20 -7.65
CA LEU A 238 -32.05 -11.74 -6.48
C LEU A 238 -33.30 -10.99 -6.95
#